data_AF-A0A8H6EB66-F1
#
_entry.id   AF-A0A8H6EB66-F1
#
_cell.length_a   1.000
_cell.length_b   1.000
_cell.length_c   1.000
_cell.angle_alpha   90.00
_cell.angle_beta   90.00
_cell.angle_gamma   90.00
#
_symmetry.space_group_name_H-M   'P 1'
#
loop_
_entity.id
_entity.type
_entity.pdbx_description
1 polymer ?
#
loop_
_entity_poly.entity_id
_entity_poly.type
_entity_poly.pdbx_seq_one_letter_code
_entity_poly.pdbx_strand_id
1 'polypeptide(L)'
;MRSYAVLGGTGATGSRITKQLLQEEDVHLNVYARSRQRLEAKIPLLATSSRVQIFTGSITNIEILADCLSGVDAVFATVGTNVNEPGCSVAQEVSSSIVAALLRLRSQAPRNVSTGAAWTCPTLVFLSSTGVNPLIFGKEPFLLRFIVARSCSYIYHDLKLAEKYLRGHDWVPLVFVQPGAIVHDQAYGARLAENEATSRVSYEDLASAMIMAAEGKVDGSDDTSNRRKWTGKSIGVVSLGGERVVPAIRNLKYLIPGLVWYFLPFLWHWSKFLGLH
;
A
#
# COMPACT_ATOMS: atom_id res chain seq x y z
N MET A 1 2.54 -5.93 -22.73
CA MET A 1 2.35 -6.58 -21.42
C MET A 1 2.93 -5.76 -20.29
N ARG A 2 2.07 -5.36 -19.35
CA ARG A 2 2.43 -4.69 -18.09
C ARG A 2 2.66 -5.75 -17.01
N SER A 3 3.71 -5.59 -16.21
CA SER A 3 4.06 -6.55 -15.16
C SER A 3 4.04 -5.89 -13.79
N TYR A 4 3.32 -6.45 -12.82
CA TYR A 4 3.21 -5.86 -11.49
C TYR A 4 3.46 -6.87 -10.37
N ALA A 5 4.02 -6.40 -9.26
CA ALA A 5 4.06 -7.15 -8.01
C ALA A 5 3.05 -6.57 -7.00
N VAL A 6 2.27 -7.42 -6.32
CA VAL A 6 1.35 -7.02 -5.24
C VAL A 6 1.81 -7.63 -3.92
N LEU A 7 2.34 -6.80 -3.03
CA LEU A 7 2.74 -7.20 -1.69
C LEU A 7 1.58 -6.98 -0.72
N GLY A 8 1.15 -8.06 -0.06
CA GLY A 8 -0.03 -8.05 0.81
C GLY A 8 -1.32 -8.46 0.09
N GLY A 9 -1.25 -9.43 -0.84
CA GLY A 9 -2.39 -9.88 -1.64
C GLY A 9 -3.61 -10.38 -0.84
N THR A 10 -3.42 -10.78 0.42
CA THR A 10 -4.52 -11.17 1.32
C THR A 10 -5.17 -9.98 2.04
N GLY A 11 -4.55 -8.81 2.04
CA GLY A 11 -5.09 -7.55 2.57
C GLY A 11 -6.32 -7.09 1.79
N ALA A 12 -7.11 -6.18 2.36
CA ALA A 12 -8.29 -5.66 1.67
C ALA A 12 -7.90 -4.94 0.37
N THR A 13 -7.01 -3.95 0.44
CA THR A 13 -6.50 -3.20 -0.72
C THR A 13 -5.77 -4.10 -1.71
N GLY A 14 -4.77 -4.87 -1.27
CA GLY A 14 -4.01 -5.77 -2.15
C GLY A 14 -4.90 -6.73 -2.92
N SER A 15 -5.91 -7.32 -2.26
CA SER A 15 -6.85 -8.22 -2.94
C SER A 15 -7.74 -7.53 -3.97
N ARG A 16 -8.06 -6.24 -3.79
CA ARG A 16 -8.82 -5.45 -4.78
C ARG A 16 -7.96 -5.08 -5.99
N ILE A 17 -6.71 -4.66 -5.75
CA ILE A 17 -5.74 -4.41 -6.84
C ILE A 17 -5.59 -5.65 -7.71
N THR A 18 -5.35 -6.82 -7.09
CA THR A 18 -5.23 -8.08 -7.83
C THR A 18 -6.50 -8.40 -8.62
N LYS A 19 -7.70 -8.24 -8.04
CA LYS A 19 -8.96 -8.50 -8.74
C LYS A 19 -9.19 -7.56 -9.92
N GLN A 20 -8.87 -6.27 -9.78
CA GLN A 20 -9.01 -5.28 -10.86
C GLN A 20 -8.03 -5.58 -12.00
N LEU A 21 -6.74 -5.78 -11.68
CA LEU A 21 -5.72 -6.09 -12.70
C LEU A 21 -5.96 -7.42 -13.43
N LEU A 22 -6.60 -8.39 -12.77
CA LEU A 22 -6.99 -9.66 -13.42
C LEU A 22 -8.05 -9.49 -14.51
N GLN A 23 -8.83 -8.40 -14.50
CA GLN A 23 -9.80 -8.09 -15.55
C GLN A 23 -9.12 -7.62 -16.84
N GLU A 24 -7.85 -7.24 -16.77
CA GLU A 24 -7.07 -6.79 -17.92
C GLU A 24 -6.34 -7.96 -18.57
N GLU A 25 -6.38 -8.04 -19.90
CA GLU A 25 -5.81 -9.16 -20.66
C GLU A 25 -4.27 -9.07 -20.79
N ASP A 26 -3.72 -7.86 -20.90
CA ASP A 26 -2.28 -7.59 -21.12
C ASP A 26 -1.51 -7.27 -19.82
N VAL A 27 -1.82 -8.01 -18.75
CA VAL A 27 -1.19 -7.85 -17.43
C VAL A 27 -0.69 -9.18 -16.88
N HIS A 28 0.57 -9.18 -16.42
CA HIS A 28 1.21 -10.24 -15.65
C HIS A 28 1.37 -9.82 -14.18
N LEU A 29 1.08 -10.72 -13.25
CA LEU A 29 1.05 -10.41 -11.81
C LEU A 29 1.89 -11.37 -10.98
N ASN A 30 2.79 -10.81 -10.20
CA ASN A 30 3.43 -11.48 -9.08
C ASN A 30 2.65 -11.12 -7.81
N VAL A 31 2.05 -12.10 -7.13
CA VAL A 31 1.26 -11.84 -5.92
C VAL A 31 1.96 -12.46 -4.71
N TYR A 32 2.30 -11.63 -3.74
CA TYR A 32 3.00 -12.03 -2.53
C TYR A 32 2.04 -12.11 -1.33
N ALA A 33 2.04 -13.26 -0.64
CA ALA A 33 1.24 -13.46 0.57
C ALA A 33 1.93 -14.39 1.58
N ARG A 34 1.63 -14.23 2.88
CA ARG A 34 2.14 -15.15 3.92
C ARG A 34 1.55 -16.56 3.84
N SER A 35 0.38 -16.73 3.22
CA SER A 35 -0.33 -18.01 3.14
C SER A 35 -1.03 -18.13 1.79
N ARG A 36 -0.64 -19.15 1.02
CA ARG A 36 -1.24 -19.48 -0.28
C ARG A 36 -2.73 -19.79 -0.13
N GLN A 37 -3.07 -20.64 0.81
CA GLN A 37 -4.44 -21.05 1.09
C GLN A 37 -5.35 -19.84 1.37
N ARG A 38 -4.91 -18.88 2.22
CA ARG A 38 -5.71 -17.67 2.49
C ARG A 38 -5.85 -16.78 1.26
N LEU A 39 -4.83 -16.73 0.41
CA LEU A 39 -4.86 -15.95 -0.82
C LEU A 39 -5.84 -16.55 -1.83
N GLU A 40 -5.74 -17.85 -2.09
CA GLU A 40 -6.61 -18.58 -3.02
C GLU A 40 -8.07 -18.62 -2.53
N ALA A 41 -8.30 -18.75 -1.22
CA ALA A 41 -9.65 -18.64 -0.66
C ALA A 41 -10.26 -17.24 -0.90
N LYS A 42 -9.44 -16.19 -0.94
CA LYS A 42 -9.89 -14.80 -1.13
C LYS A 42 -10.07 -14.43 -2.61
N ILE A 43 -9.24 -15.01 -3.48
CA ILE A 43 -9.24 -14.81 -4.92
C ILE A 43 -9.07 -16.18 -5.62
N PRO A 44 -10.16 -16.96 -5.76
CA PRO A 44 -10.08 -18.31 -6.33
C PRO A 44 -9.52 -18.36 -7.77
N LEU A 45 -9.73 -17.29 -8.55
CA LEU A 45 -9.21 -17.16 -9.92
C LEU A 45 -7.68 -17.24 -10.02
N LEU A 46 -6.93 -17.02 -8.93
CA LEU A 46 -5.47 -17.12 -8.96
C LEU A 46 -4.97 -18.55 -9.17
N ALA A 47 -5.74 -19.56 -8.77
CA ALA A 47 -5.32 -20.96 -8.87
C ALA A 47 -5.25 -21.45 -10.32
N THR A 48 -5.98 -20.81 -11.24
CA THR A 48 -6.11 -21.24 -12.64
C THR A 48 -5.51 -20.24 -13.64
N SER A 49 -5.04 -19.08 -13.18
CA SER A 49 -4.52 -18.04 -14.08
C SER A 49 -3.04 -18.26 -14.41
N SER A 50 -2.75 -18.51 -15.69
CA SER A 50 -1.36 -18.58 -16.20
C SER A 50 -0.63 -17.23 -16.18
N ARG A 51 -1.36 -16.12 -15.99
CA ARG A 51 -0.82 -14.76 -15.92
C ARG A 51 -0.36 -14.37 -14.51
N VAL A 52 -0.54 -15.25 -13.53
CA VAL A 52 -0.24 -14.98 -12.13
C VAL A 52 0.80 -15.95 -11.60
N GLN A 53 1.83 -15.41 -10.95
CA GLN A 53 2.75 -16.18 -10.13
C GLN A 53 2.55 -15.84 -8.65
N ILE A 54 2.32 -16.87 -7.83
CA ILE A 54 2.11 -16.72 -6.39
C ILE A 54 3.42 -16.97 -5.67
N PHE A 55 3.83 -16.01 -4.85
CA PHE A 55 4.99 -16.10 -3.97
C PHE A 55 4.52 -16.14 -2.52
N THR A 56 5.04 -17.08 -1.74
CA THR A 56 4.66 -17.20 -0.33
C THR A 56 5.84 -17.30 0.61
N GLY A 57 5.81 -16.50 1.66
CA GLY A 57 6.84 -16.47 2.69
C GLY A 57 6.62 -15.36 3.70
N SER A 58 7.57 -15.25 4.63
CA SER A 58 7.73 -14.06 5.46
C SER A 58 8.27 -12.92 4.61
N ILE A 59 7.80 -11.68 4.83
CA ILE A 59 8.29 -10.50 4.09
C ILE A 59 9.80 -10.30 4.23
N THR A 60 10.38 -10.81 5.32
CA THR A 60 11.82 -10.82 5.61
C THR A 60 12.62 -11.87 4.83
N ASN A 61 11.97 -12.78 4.11
CA ASN A 61 12.65 -13.70 3.19
C ASN A 61 12.99 -12.94 1.90
N ILE A 62 14.19 -12.36 1.88
CA ILE A 62 14.67 -11.50 0.81
C ILE A 62 14.80 -12.24 -0.52
N GLU A 63 15.05 -13.55 -0.52
CA GLU A 63 15.19 -14.32 -1.76
C GLU A 63 13.86 -14.46 -2.49
N ILE A 64 12.84 -14.95 -1.79
CA ILE A 64 11.48 -15.08 -2.36
C ILE A 64 10.92 -13.70 -2.72
N LEU A 65 11.21 -12.68 -1.90
CA LEU A 65 10.79 -11.32 -2.21
C LEU A 65 11.49 -10.80 -3.47
N ALA A 66 12.80 -10.99 -3.62
CA ALA A 66 13.53 -10.61 -4.84
C ALA A 66 12.96 -11.30 -6.08
N ASP A 67 12.66 -12.60 -6.00
CA ASP A 67 12.03 -13.33 -7.11
C ASP A 67 10.66 -12.72 -7.47
N CYS A 68 9.86 -12.35 -6.46
CA CYS A 68 8.57 -11.69 -6.66
C CYS A 68 8.70 -10.29 -7.30
N LEU A 69 9.76 -9.55 -6.98
CA LEU A 69 10.02 -8.21 -7.52
C LEU A 69 10.78 -8.23 -8.86
N SER A 70 11.22 -9.39 -9.32
CA SER A 70 12.03 -9.52 -10.54
C SER A 70 11.18 -9.27 -11.79
N GLY A 71 11.70 -8.45 -12.71
CA GLY A 71 11.10 -8.24 -14.03
C GLY A 71 9.76 -7.49 -14.05
N VAL A 72 9.32 -6.90 -12.93
CA VAL A 72 8.08 -6.12 -12.86
C VAL A 72 8.31 -4.64 -13.18
N ASP A 73 7.28 -3.96 -13.64
CA ASP A 73 7.27 -2.52 -13.91
C ASP A 73 7.01 -1.69 -12.63
N ALA A 74 6.13 -2.19 -11.75
CA ALA A 74 5.78 -1.54 -10.49
C ALA A 74 5.43 -2.55 -9.39
N VAL A 75 5.60 -2.12 -8.15
CA VAL A 75 5.36 -2.89 -6.93
C VAL A 75 4.33 -2.17 -6.08
N PHE A 76 3.20 -2.79 -5.82
CA PHE A 76 2.18 -2.30 -4.90
C PHE A 76 2.46 -2.82 -3.49
N ALA A 77 2.99 -1.96 -2.62
CA ALA A 77 3.20 -2.28 -1.22
C ALA A 77 1.96 -1.90 -0.41
N THR A 78 1.10 -2.89 -0.13
CA THR A 78 -0.18 -2.72 0.59
C THR A 78 -0.20 -3.40 1.97
N VAL A 79 0.95 -3.86 2.42
CA VAL A 79 1.11 -4.46 3.75
C VAL A 79 1.00 -3.38 4.81
N GLY A 80 0.10 -3.57 5.76
CA GLY A 80 -0.11 -2.64 6.86
C GLY A 80 -0.92 -3.29 7.97
N THR A 81 -1.16 -2.53 9.03
CA THR A 81 -1.95 -2.95 10.19
C THR A 81 -2.96 -1.88 10.57
N ASN A 82 -4.13 -2.30 11.04
CA ASN A 82 -5.13 -1.43 11.65
C ASN A 82 -5.05 -1.44 13.18
N VAL A 83 -4.10 -2.19 13.74
CA VAL A 83 -3.90 -2.34 15.18
C VAL A 83 -2.84 -1.34 15.62
N ASN A 84 -3.21 -0.43 16.52
CA ASN A 84 -2.32 0.61 17.05
C ASN A 84 -1.41 0.04 18.16
N GLU A 85 -0.65 -1.01 17.84
CA GLU A 85 0.29 -1.65 18.77
C GLU A 85 1.44 -0.70 19.13
N PRO A 86 1.72 -0.46 20.43
CA PRO A 86 2.94 0.19 20.87
C PRO A 86 4.18 -0.47 20.28
N GLY A 87 5.06 0.33 19.67
CA GLY A 87 6.27 -0.19 19.01
C GLY A 87 6.02 -0.84 17.64
N CYS A 88 4.85 -0.64 17.03
CA CYS A 88 4.57 -1.10 15.66
C CYS A 88 5.69 -0.73 14.68
N SER A 89 6.15 -1.71 13.90
CA SER A 89 7.24 -1.58 12.93
C SER A 89 6.93 -2.22 11.57
N VAL A 90 5.65 -2.45 11.27
CA VAL A 90 5.22 -3.23 10.09
C VAL A 90 5.63 -2.52 8.79
N ALA A 91 5.40 -1.23 8.68
CA ALA A 91 5.76 -0.44 7.50
C ALA A 91 7.27 -0.33 7.33
N GLN A 92 8.02 -0.17 8.43
CA GLN A 92 9.49 -0.15 8.42
C GLN A 92 10.08 -1.49 7.95
N GLU A 93 9.58 -2.62 8.47
CA GLU A 93 10.06 -3.97 8.12
C GLU A 93 9.77 -4.31 6.65
N VAL A 94 8.58 -3.95 6.16
CA VAL A 94 8.22 -4.10 4.75
C VAL A 94 9.14 -3.25 3.87
N SER A 95 9.35 -2.00 4.24
CA SER A 95 10.19 -1.06 3.48
C SER A 95 11.65 -1.52 3.40
N SER A 96 12.24 -1.95 4.52
CA SER A 96 13.62 -2.43 4.56
C SER A 96 13.78 -3.73 3.78
N SER A 97 12.81 -4.64 3.85
CA SER A 97 12.83 -5.89 3.09
C SER A 97 12.72 -5.65 1.58
N ILE A 98 11.84 -4.74 1.15
CA ILE A 98 11.72 -4.35 -0.27
C ILE A 98 13.04 -3.76 -0.78
N VAL A 99 13.63 -2.82 -0.04
CA VAL A 99 14.91 -2.21 -0.44
C VAL A 99 16.02 -3.26 -0.52
N ALA A 100 16.11 -4.17 0.46
CA ALA A 100 17.09 -5.25 0.44
C ALA A 100 16.90 -6.19 -0.78
N ALA A 101 15.66 -6.54 -1.12
CA ALA A 101 15.35 -7.35 -2.30
C ALA A 101 15.70 -6.61 -3.61
N LEU A 102 15.36 -5.33 -3.73
CA LEU A 102 15.71 -4.51 -4.89
C LEU A 102 17.23 -4.32 -5.03
N LEU A 103 17.96 -4.15 -3.92
CA LEU A 103 19.44 -4.09 -3.93
C LEU A 103 20.06 -5.39 -4.42
N ARG A 104 19.51 -6.54 -4.01
CA ARG A 104 19.93 -7.86 -4.51
C ARG A 104 19.70 -7.99 -6.01
N LEU A 105 18.52 -7.62 -6.51
CA LEU A 105 18.24 -7.64 -7.95
C LEU A 105 19.19 -6.72 -8.73
N ARG A 106 19.46 -5.53 -8.18
CA ARG A 106 20.40 -4.56 -8.77
C ARG A 106 21.84 -5.10 -8.83
N SER A 107 22.30 -5.84 -7.81
CA SER A 107 23.67 -6.39 -7.77
C SER A 107 23.84 -7.64 -8.63
N GLN A 108 22.77 -8.42 -8.81
CA GLN A 108 22.77 -9.64 -9.63
C GLN A 108 22.51 -9.37 -11.11
N ALA A 109 21.99 -8.19 -11.44
CA ALA A 109 21.72 -7.82 -12.83
C ALA A 109 23.00 -7.90 -13.67
N PRO A 110 23.04 -8.78 -14.69
CA PRO A 110 24.14 -8.79 -15.64
C PRO A 110 24.26 -7.41 -16.28
N ARG A 111 25.48 -6.89 -16.44
CA ARG A 111 25.70 -5.86 -17.47
C ARG A 111 25.35 -6.53 -18.79
N ASN A 112 24.18 -6.23 -19.33
CA ASN A 112 23.67 -6.94 -20.49
C ASN A 112 24.48 -6.52 -21.72
N VAL A 113 25.59 -7.21 -21.99
CA VAL A 113 26.57 -6.85 -23.03
C VAL A 113 25.96 -6.89 -24.43
N SER A 114 24.90 -7.67 -24.63
CA SER A 114 24.21 -7.84 -25.92
C SER A 114 23.12 -6.81 -26.21
N THR A 115 22.56 -6.13 -25.21
CA THR A 115 21.48 -5.13 -25.38
C THR A 115 21.86 -3.73 -24.88
N GLY A 116 22.94 -3.60 -24.11
CA GLY A 116 23.36 -2.36 -23.46
C GLY A 116 22.41 -1.84 -22.38
N ALA A 117 21.27 -2.51 -22.14
CA ALA A 117 20.25 -2.05 -21.22
C ALA A 117 20.64 -2.36 -19.76
N ALA A 118 20.78 -1.31 -18.96
CA ALA A 118 20.96 -1.43 -17.51
C ALA A 118 19.67 -1.95 -16.85
N TRP A 119 19.82 -2.64 -15.72
CA TRP A 119 18.68 -3.00 -14.87
C TRP A 119 17.87 -1.75 -14.52
N THR A 120 16.56 -1.85 -14.70
CA THR A 120 15.61 -0.79 -14.38
C THR A 120 14.88 -1.15 -13.09
N CYS A 121 14.97 -0.27 -12.09
CA CYS A 121 14.25 -0.44 -10.84
C CYS A 121 12.73 -0.27 -11.06
N PRO A 122 11.88 -1.20 -10.57
CA PRO A 122 10.44 -1.02 -10.63
C PRO A 122 9.98 0.16 -9.78
N THR A 123 8.86 0.78 -10.15
CA THR A 123 8.26 1.85 -9.35
C THR A 123 7.58 1.27 -8.12
N LEU A 124 8.01 1.68 -6.93
CA LEU A 124 7.37 1.32 -5.67
C LEU A 124 6.18 2.25 -5.41
N VAL A 125 4.97 1.70 -5.49
CA VAL A 125 3.72 2.36 -5.10
C VAL A 125 3.35 1.92 -3.68
N PHE A 126 3.64 2.78 -2.72
CA PHE A 126 3.54 2.49 -1.30
C PHE A 126 2.23 3.05 -0.72
N LEU A 127 1.44 2.19 -0.09
CA LEU A 127 0.24 2.61 0.65
C LEU A 127 0.65 3.29 1.95
N SER A 128 0.41 4.58 2.04
CA SER A 128 0.59 5.40 3.24
C SER A 128 -0.77 5.90 3.74
N SER A 129 -0.84 7.08 4.36
CA SER A 129 -2.05 7.68 4.90
C SER A 129 -1.98 9.19 4.84
N THR A 130 -3.13 9.84 4.61
CA THR A 130 -3.26 11.29 4.82
C THR A 130 -2.81 11.71 6.22
N GLY A 131 -3.02 10.87 7.24
CA GLY A 131 -2.66 11.17 8.63
C GLY A 131 -1.17 11.47 8.89
N VAL A 132 -0.27 11.09 7.97
CA VAL A 132 1.16 11.46 8.03
C VAL A 132 1.51 12.68 7.18
N ASN A 133 0.59 13.17 6.35
CA ASN A 133 0.77 14.33 5.49
C ASN A 133 0.17 15.61 6.15
N PRO A 134 1.01 16.56 6.59
CA PRO A 134 0.54 17.76 7.26
C PRO A 134 -0.29 18.69 6.36
N LEU A 135 -0.06 18.69 5.03
CA LEU A 135 -0.77 19.55 4.08
C LEU A 135 -2.22 19.10 3.87
N ILE A 136 -2.48 17.79 3.99
CA ILE A 136 -3.81 17.22 3.82
C ILE A 136 -4.50 17.08 5.18
N PHE A 137 -3.88 16.38 6.13
CA PHE A 137 -4.49 16.12 7.44
C PHE A 137 -4.63 17.38 8.30
N GLY A 138 -3.83 18.41 8.03
CA GLY A 138 -3.98 19.72 8.64
C GLY A 138 -5.34 20.38 8.39
N LYS A 139 -6.01 20.03 7.28
CA LYS A 139 -7.32 20.56 6.86
C LYS A 139 -8.51 19.88 7.56
N GLU A 140 -8.27 18.75 8.23
CA GLU A 140 -9.34 18.05 8.95
C GLU A 140 -9.82 18.84 10.16
N PRO A 141 -11.12 18.76 10.52
CA PRO A 141 -11.66 19.38 11.72
C PRO A 141 -10.87 18.99 12.96
N PHE A 142 -10.62 19.95 13.85
CA PHE A 142 -9.72 19.79 15.00
C PHE A 142 -10.02 18.54 15.83
N LEU A 143 -11.29 18.29 16.15
CA LEU A 143 -11.69 17.15 16.98
C LEU A 143 -11.41 15.81 16.28
N LEU A 144 -11.74 15.70 14.99
CA LEU A 144 -11.47 14.50 14.21
C LEU A 144 -9.96 14.27 14.10
N ARG A 145 -9.20 15.32 13.79
CA ARG A 145 -7.74 15.27 13.72
C ARG A 145 -7.12 14.84 15.05
N PHE A 146 -7.62 15.36 16.17
CA PHE A 146 -7.16 15.00 17.51
C PHE A 146 -7.38 13.52 17.78
N ILE A 147 -8.61 13.02 17.61
CA ILE A 147 -8.95 11.62 17.88
C ILE A 147 -8.11 10.70 17.00
N VAL A 148 -8.12 10.92 15.67
CA VAL A 148 -7.42 10.06 14.71
C VAL A 148 -5.91 10.06 14.95
N ALA A 149 -5.29 11.22 15.20
CA ALA A 149 -3.85 11.32 15.44
C ALA A 149 -3.40 10.53 16.68
N ARG A 150 -4.23 10.48 17.73
CA ARG A 150 -3.91 9.71 18.95
C ARG A 150 -4.24 8.23 18.77
N SER A 151 -5.41 7.92 18.21
CA SER A 151 -5.87 6.55 17.94
C SER A 151 -4.96 5.77 16.99
N CYS A 152 -4.29 6.44 16.04
CA CYS A 152 -3.40 5.80 15.07
C CYS A 152 -1.93 6.20 15.27
N SER A 153 -1.59 6.73 16.44
CA SER A 153 -0.28 7.29 16.77
C SER A 153 0.92 6.39 16.44
N TYR A 154 0.89 5.11 16.83
CA TYR A 154 1.98 4.17 16.56
C TYR A 154 2.05 3.78 15.09
N ILE A 155 0.89 3.56 14.45
CA ILE A 155 0.82 3.30 12.99
C ILE A 155 1.37 4.49 12.19
N TYR A 156 0.99 5.71 12.55
CA TYR A 156 1.47 6.93 11.90
C TYR A 156 2.95 7.20 12.18
N HIS A 157 3.44 6.85 13.36
CA HIS A 157 4.87 6.91 13.64
C HIS A 157 5.66 5.93 12.77
N ASP A 158 5.22 4.69 12.69
CA ASP A 158 5.80 3.64 11.84
C ASP A 158 5.81 4.06 10.35
N LEU A 159 4.67 4.54 9.84
CA LEU A 159 4.57 5.07 8.48
C LEU A 159 5.54 6.23 8.23
N LYS A 160 5.66 7.20 9.15
CA LYS A 160 6.61 8.32 9.00
C LYS A 160 8.06 7.84 8.91
N LEU A 161 8.43 6.86 9.73
CA LEU A 161 9.78 6.27 9.70
C LEU A 161 10.02 5.49 8.41
N ALA A 162 9.04 4.71 7.96
CA ALA A 162 9.09 4.00 6.67
C ALA A 162 9.20 4.96 5.48
N GLU A 163 8.40 6.03 5.44
CA GLU A 163 8.48 7.04 4.38
C GLU A 163 9.86 7.71 4.36
N LYS A 164 10.38 8.10 5.53
CA LYS A 164 11.71 8.70 5.66
C LYS A 164 12.80 7.75 5.17
N TYR A 165 12.72 6.47 5.55
CA TYR A 165 13.67 5.44 5.12
C TYR A 165 13.66 5.27 3.59
N LEU A 166 12.47 5.09 2.99
CA LEU A 166 12.35 4.90 1.54
C LEU A 166 12.83 6.13 0.74
N ARG A 167 12.56 7.35 1.23
CA ARG A 167 13.06 8.59 0.62
C ARG A 167 14.58 8.72 0.67
N GLY A 168 15.25 8.01 1.59
CA GLY A 168 16.71 7.95 1.65
C GLY A 168 17.34 7.12 0.52
N HIS A 169 16.53 6.40 -0.26
CA HIS A 169 16.98 5.59 -1.40
C HIS A 169 16.54 6.24 -2.73
N ASP A 170 17.25 7.29 -3.13
CA ASP A 170 17.00 8.09 -4.34
C ASP A 170 16.90 7.29 -5.66
N TRP A 171 17.56 6.15 -5.73
CA TRP A 171 17.56 5.23 -6.86
C TRP A 171 16.28 4.38 -6.98
N VAL A 172 15.41 4.37 -5.96
CA VAL A 172 14.11 3.69 -5.97
C VAL A 172 13.04 4.66 -6.43
N PRO A 173 12.42 4.48 -7.62
CA PRO A 173 11.30 5.30 -8.03
C PRO A 173 10.11 5.03 -7.10
N LEU A 174 9.64 6.07 -6.41
CA LEU A 174 8.72 5.91 -5.29
C LEU A 174 7.48 6.78 -5.44
N VAL A 175 6.31 6.26 -5.13
CA VAL A 175 5.06 7.00 -5.05
C VAL A 175 4.36 6.64 -3.75
N PHE A 176 4.06 7.62 -2.90
CA PHE A 176 3.27 7.40 -1.70
C PHE A 176 1.81 7.72 -1.98
N VAL A 177 0.94 6.73 -1.89
CA VAL A 177 -0.51 6.90 -2.01
C VAL A 177 -1.10 7.09 -0.62
N GLN A 178 -1.69 8.25 -0.36
CA GLN A 178 -2.14 8.70 0.95
C GLN A 178 -3.66 8.89 0.95
N PRO A 179 -4.44 7.83 1.22
CA PRO A 179 -5.89 7.93 1.35
C PRO A 179 -6.32 8.52 2.70
N GLY A 180 -7.56 9.02 2.74
CA GLY A 180 -8.33 9.20 3.97
C GLY A 180 -8.72 7.87 4.62
N ALA A 181 -9.75 7.88 5.46
CA ALA A 181 -10.30 6.67 6.07
C ALA A 181 -10.80 5.68 5.01
N ILE A 182 -10.28 4.47 5.02
CA ILE A 182 -10.65 3.44 4.04
C ILE A 182 -11.87 2.67 4.56
N VAL A 183 -12.88 2.48 3.70
CA VAL A 183 -14.14 1.83 4.05
C VAL A 183 -14.54 0.75 3.05
N HIS A 184 -15.40 -0.17 3.49
CA HIS A 184 -16.04 -1.12 2.59
C HIS A 184 -17.27 -0.47 1.96
N ASP A 185 -17.20 -0.20 0.66
CA ASP A 185 -18.25 0.41 -0.13
C ASP A 185 -18.07 0.03 -1.62
N GLN A 186 -18.99 0.48 -2.47
CA GLN A 186 -18.87 0.38 -3.93
C GLN A 186 -17.76 1.29 -4.50
N ALA A 187 -17.43 1.07 -5.77
CA ALA A 187 -16.55 1.96 -6.53
C ALA A 187 -17.33 3.17 -7.04
N TYR A 188 -16.86 4.38 -6.73
CA TYR A 188 -17.39 5.63 -7.29
C TYR A 188 -16.44 6.24 -8.32
N GLY A 189 -15.21 5.74 -8.40
CA GLY A 189 -14.11 6.33 -9.13
C GLY A 189 -13.24 7.20 -8.22
N ALA A 190 -11.99 7.37 -8.63
CA ALA A 190 -11.01 8.14 -7.89
C ALA A 190 -10.21 9.06 -8.80
N ARG A 191 -9.66 10.12 -8.22
CA ARG A 191 -8.67 11.00 -8.82
C ARG A 191 -7.48 11.17 -7.87
N LEU A 192 -6.28 11.27 -8.43
CA LEU A 192 -5.05 11.53 -7.71
C LEU A 192 -4.76 13.03 -7.67
N ALA A 193 -4.27 13.52 -6.52
CA ALA A 193 -3.91 14.91 -6.32
C ALA A 193 -2.76 15.04 -5.32
N GLU A 194 -1.91 16.06 -5.43
CA GLU A 194 -0.76 16.22 -4.52
C GLU A 194 -1.15 16.76 -3.15
N ASN A 195 -2.13 17.67 -3.10
CA ASN A 195 -2.46 18.46 -1.90
C ASN A 195 -3.93 18.33 -1.47
N GLU A 196 -4.61 17.31 -1.97
CA GLU A 196 -6.05 17.09 -1.78
C GLU A 196 -6.31 15.59 -1.61
N ALA A 197 -7.17 15.24 -0.67
CA ALA A 197 -7.75 13.92 -0.53
C ALA A 197 -9.14 14.06 0.07
N THR A 198 -10.02 13.10 -0.19
CA THR A 198 -11.26 12.99 0.58
C THR A 198 -10.97 12.38 1.96
N SER A 199 -11.74 12.78 2.97
CA SER A 199 -11.62 12.24 4.33
C SER A 199 -11.90 10.74 4.41
N ARG A 200 -12.57 10.17 3.40
CA ARG A 200 -12.89 8.75 3.25
C ARG A 200 -12.81 8.29 1.80
N VAL A 201 -12.50 7.01 1.59
CA VAL A 201 -12.41 6.36 0.28
C VAL A 201 -12.77 4.88 0.39
N SER A 202 -13.38 4.29 -0.64
CA SER A 202 -13.67 2.85 -0.66
C SER A 202 -12.40 2.03 -0.95
N TYR A 203 -12.37 0.77 -0.53
CA TYR A 203 -11.28 -0.14 -0.92
C TYR A 203 -11.17 -0.34 -2.44
N GLU A 204 -12.29 -0.23 -3.17
CA GLU A 204 -12.29 -0.35 -4.63
C GLU A 204 -11.65 0.89 -5.28
N ASP A 205 -12.05 2.09 -4.85
CA ASP A 205 -11.49 3.36 -5.33
C ASP A 205 -10.00 3.48 -4.99
N LEU A 206 -9.59 3.05 -3.80
CA LEU A 206 -8.18 3.04 -3.40
C LEU A 206 -7.35 2.10 -4.27
N ALA A 207 -7.86 0.91 -4.59
CA ALA A 207 -7.16 -0.02 -5.47
C ALA A 207 -6.94 0.59 -6.86
N SER A 208 -7.98 1.20 -7.43
CA SER A 208 -7.88 1.90 -8.71
C SER A 208 -6.91 3.08 -8.63
N ALA A 209 -6.94 3.85 -7.53
CA ALA A 209 -6.00 4.95 -7.29
C ALA A 209 -4.54 4.49 -7.24
N MET A 210 -4.24 3.35 -6.61
CA MET A 210 -2.89 2.80 -6.61
C MET A 210 -2.45 2.37 -8.01
N ILE A 211 -3.33 1.72 -8.78
CA ILE A 211 -3.05 1.34 -10.18
C ILE A 211 -2.78 2.59 -11.04
N MET A 212 -3.64 3.60 -10.95
CA MET A 212 -3.45 4.89 -11.65
C MET A 212 -2.12 5.56 -11.26
N ALA A 213 -1.69 5.45 -10.00
CA ALA A 213 -0.42 5.98 -9.54
C ALA A 213 0.78 5.29 -10.22
N ALA A 214 0.72 3.95 -10.37
CA ALA A 214 1.74 3.18 -11.10
C ALA A 214 1.77 3.53 -12.60
N GLU A 215 0.61 3.81 -13.19
CA GLU A 215 0.47 4.11 -14.61
C GLU A 215 0.70 5.58 -14.95
N GLY A 216 0.75 6.45 -13.94
CA GLY A 216 0.90 7.89 -14.13
C GLY A 216 -0.34 8.61 -14.60
N LYS A 217 -1.53 8.08 -14.28
CA LYS A 217 -2.82 8.67 -14.63
C LYS A 217 -3.29 9.63 -13.55
N VAL A 218 -4.09 10.64 -13.91
CA VAL A 218 -4.77 11.52 -12.93
C VAL A 218 -6.05 10.86 -12.41
N ASP A 219 -6.86 10.32 -13.33
CA ASP A 219 -8.13 9.67 -13.06
C ASP A 219 -8.39 8.59 -14.13
N GLY A 220 -9.55 7.92 -14.05
CA GLY A 220 -9.92 6.85 -14.98
C GLY A 220 -10.20 7.29 -16.41
N SER A 221 -10.31 8.60 -16.68
CA SER A 221 -10.47 9.14 -18.03
C SER A 221 -9.14 9.58 -18.67
N ASP A 222 -8.04 9.54 -17.92
CA ASP A 222 -6.71 9.88 -18.41
C ASP A 222 -6.14 8.72 -19.24
N ASP A 223 -6.25 8.84 -20.56
CA ASP A 223 -5.65 7.90 -21.52
C ASP A 223 -4.13 8.09 -21.65
N THR A 224 -3.56 9.12 -21.03
CA THR A 224 -2.11 9.36 -21.07
C THR A 224 -1.40 8.58 -19.95
N SER A 225 -0.66 7.53 -20.32
CA SER A 225 0.21 6.84 -19.36
C SER A 225 1.58 7.50 -19.32
N ASN A 226 1.93 8.07 -18.17
CA ASN A 226 3.29 8.52 -17.86
C ASN A 226 3.71 8.00 -16.49
N ARG A 227 4.20 6.75 -16.43
CA ARG A 227 4.58 6.06 -15.18
C ARG A 227 5.53 6.83 -14.24
N ARG A 228 6.20 7.89 -14.73
CA ARG A 228 7.09 8.76 -13.94
C ARG A 228 6.40 9.98 -13.33
N LYS A 229 5.16 10.30 -13.73
CA LYS A 229 4.41 11.52 -13.33
C LYS A 229 4.36 11.73 -11.82
N TRP A 230 4.22 10.65 -11.07
CA TRP A 230 4.05 10.67 -9.61
C TRP A 230 5.32 10.29 -8.84
N THR A 231 6.42 9.98 -9.53
CA THR A 231 7.68 9.59 -8.87
C THR A 231 8.19 10.70 -7.93
N GLY A 232 8.57 10.32 -6.72
CA GLY A 232 9.02 11.19 -5.63
C GLY A 232 7.89 11.83 -4.80
N LYS A 233 6.63 11.71 -5.25
CA LYS A 233 5.51 12.47 -4.68
C LYS A 233 4.74 11.68 -3.62
N SER A 234 4.12 12.43 -2.72
CA SER A 234 3.05 11.99 -1.85
C SER A 234 1.74 12.49 -2.43
N ILE A 235 0.87 11.56 -2.81
CA ILE A 235 -0.38 11.86 -3.52
C ILE A 235 -1.57 11.43 -2.67
N GLY A 236 -2.51 12.35 -2.48
CA GLY A 236 -3.81 12.10 -1.91
C GLY A 236 -4.75 11.40 -2.89
N VAL A 237 -5.74 10.70 -2.33
CA VAL A 237 -6.81 10.05 -3.09
C VAL A 237 -8.11 10.80 -2.88
N VAL A 238 -8.68 11.30 -3.96
CA VAL A 238 -9.98 11.99 -3.99
C VAL A 238 -11.01 11.02 -4.54
N SER A 239 -11.93 10.54 -3.70
CA SER A 239 -13.07 9.72 -4.17
C SER A 239 -14.12 10.62 -4.84
N LEU A 240 -14.56 10.23 -6.04
CA LEU A 240 -15.63 10.90 -6.78
C LEU A 240 -17.03 10.64 -6.17
N GLY A 241 -17.10 9.74 -5.19
CA GLY A 241 -18.29 9.53 -4.37
C GLY A 241 -18.57 10.70 -3.43
N GLY A 242 -17.52 11.43 -3.01
CA GLY A 242 -17.63 12.54 -2.06
C GLY A 242 -18.33 12.12 -0.77
N GLU A 243 -19.42 12.80 -0.42
CA GLU A 243 -20.20 12.50 0.78
C GLU A 243 -21.02 11.20 0.70
N ARG A 244 -21.21 10.65 -0.51
CA ARG A 244 -21.97 9.41 -0.73
C ARG A 244 -21.20 8.16 -0.26
N VAL A 245 -19.87 8.24 -0.18
CA VAL A 245 -19.04 7.17 0.37
C VAL A 245 -19.50 6.89 1.80
N VAL A 246 -19.71 5.64 2.20
CA VAL A 246 -20.25 5.33 3.53
C VAL A 246 -19.40 5.92 4.67
N PRO A 247 -20.02 6.39 5.77
CA PRO A 247 -19.28 6.90 6.92
C PRO A 247 -18.33 5.85 7.51
N ALA A 248 -17.17 6.30 7.97
CA ALA A 248 -16.14 5.45 8.58
C ALA A 248 -16.49 4.98 10.01
N ILE A 249 -17.78 4.86 10.37
CA ILE A 249 -18.25 4.47 11.72
C ILE A 249 -17.69 3.10 12.10
N ARG A 250 -17.58 2.16 11.16
CA ARG A 250 -16.99 0.84 11.40
C ARG A 250 -15.52 0.89 11.81
N ASN A 251 -14.82 1.98 11.56
CA ASN A 251 -13.43 2.16 11.96
C ASN A 251 -13.31 2.51 13.46
N LEU A 252 -14.41 2.88 14.14
CA LEU A 252 -14.41 3.12 15.59
C LEU A 252 -13.90 1.91 16.39
N LYS A 253 -14.10 0.69 15.91
CA LYS A 253 -13.56 -0.53 16.53
C LYS A 253 -12.03 -0.57 16.58
N TYR A 254 -11.35 0.19 15.72
CA TYR A 254 -9.89 0.36 15.74
C TYR A 254 -9.51 1.65 16.47
N LEU A 255 -10.29 2.72 16.29
CA LEU A 255 -9.99 4.03 16.89
C LEU A 255 -10.12 4.04 18.41
N ILE A 256 -11.16 3.39 18.97
CA ILE A 256 -11.41 3.37 20.41
C ILE A 256 -10.27 2.65 21.15
N PRO A 257 -9.92 1.38 20.82
CA PRO A 257 -8.78 0.73 21.46
C PRO A 257 -7.47 1.46 21.24
N GLY A 258 -7.25 2.00 20.03
CA GLY A 258 -6.06 2.77 19.72
C GLY A 258 -5.92 4.03 20.57
N LEU A 259 -7.03 4.70 20.92
CA LEU A 259 -7.02 5.85 21.81
C LEU A 259 -6.68 5.45 23.25
N VAL A 260 -7.22 4.32 23.71
CA VAL A 260 -6.91 3.76 25.03
C VAL A 260 -5.41 3.43 25.13
N TRP A 261 -4.86 2.69 24.14
CA TRP A 261 -3.45 2.32 24.15
C TRP A 261 -2.51 3.50 23.96
N TYR A 262 -2.98 4.59 23.36
CA TYR A 262 -2.20 5.82 23.31
C TYR A 262 -1.98 6.43 24.69
N PHE A 263 -3.02 6.54 25.51
CA PHE A 263 -2.91 7.12 26.85
C PHE A 263 -2.40 6.13 27.89
N LEU A 264 -2.69 4.84 27.72
CA LEU A 264 -2.37 3.77 28.66
C LEU A 264 -1.72 2.58 27.91
N PRO A 265 -0.49 2.74 27.39
CA PRO A 265 0.16 1.72 26.54
C PRO A 265 0.44 0.39 27.26
N PHE A 266 0.50 0.39 28.59
CA PHE A 266 0.61 -0.86 29.36
C PHE A 266 -0.63 -1.75 29.19
N LEU A 267 -1.83 -1.18 28.97
CA LEU A 267 -3.06 -1.95 28.76
C LEU A 267 -3.01 -2.80 27.49
N TRP A 268 -2.24 -2.40 26.47
CA TRP A 268 -1.99 -3.25 25.30
C TRP A 268 -1.33 -4.57 25.71
N HIS A 269 -0.25 -4.49 26.47
CA HIS A 269 0.53 -5.64 26.93
C HIS A 269 -0.32 -6.57 27.81
N TRP A 270 -1.13 -5.98 28.71
CA TRP A 270 -2.10 -6.72 29.51
C TRP A 270 -3.16 -7.41 28.65
N SER A 271 -3.74 -6.70 27.67
CA SER A 271 -4.76 -7.28 26.78
C SER A 271 -4.22 -8.45 25.94
N LYS A 272 -2.96 -8.35 25.50
CA LYS A 272 -2.24 -9.39 24.77
C LYS A 272 -1.94 -10.60 25.66
N PHE A 273 -1.50 -10.36 26.90
CA PHE A 273 -1.29 -11.42 27.89
C PHE A 273 -2.59 -12.19 28.21
N LEU A 274 -3.72 -11.48 28.26
CA LEU A 274 -5.05 -12.07 28.50
C LEU A 274 -5.67 -12.71 27.24
N GLY A 275 -4.99 -12.70 26.09
CA GLY A 275 -5.51 -13.28 24.84
C GLY A 275 -6.72 -12.56 24.24
N LEU A 276 -6.93 -11.30 24.62
CA LEU A 276 -8.01 -10.46 24.06
C LEU A 276 -7.67 -9.95 22.64
N HIS A 277 -6.42 -10.16 22.20
CA HIS A 277 -5.87 -9.79 20.89
C HIS A 277 -4.89 -10.85 20.36
#